data_AF-A0A945W2S3-F1
#
_entry.id   AF-A0A945W2S3-F1
#
_cell.length_a   1.000
_cell.length_b   1.000
_cell.length_c   1.000
_cell.angle_alpha   90.00
_cell.angle_beta   90.00
_cell.angle_gamma   90.00
#
_symmetry.space_group_name_H-M   'P 1'
#
loop_
_entity.id
_entity.type
_entity.pdbx_description
1 polymer ?
#
loop_
_entity_poly.entity_id
_entity_poly.type
_entity_poly.pdbx_seq_one_letter_code
_entity_poly.pdbx_strand_id
1 'polypeptide(L)' 'MIHNSDISGAMTIQLEETVNQLPQMPEFIEGIRRASTREFTLTQKEAELALKNALRYIPEKWHTELAPEF' A
#
# COMPACT_ATOMS: atom_id res chain seq x y z
N MET A 1 -13.18 -19.14 -1.74
CA MET A 1 -12.44 -17.89 -1.49
C MET A 1 -11.00 -18.16 -1.86
N ILE A 2 -10.33 -17.25 -2.54
CA ILE A 2 -8.90 -17.37 -2.82
C ILE A 2 -8.18 -16.83 -1.57
N HIS A 3 -7.28 -17.60 -0.98
CA HIS A 3 -6.46 -17.16 0.13
C HIS A 3 -5.20 -16.46 -0.39
N ASN A 4 -4.64 -15.52 0.38
CA ASN A 4 -3.41 -14.82 -0.01
C ASN A 4 -2.22 -15.78 -0.17
N SER A 5 -2.22 -16.91 0.53
CA SER A 5 -1.28 -18.03 0.30
C SER A 5 -1.37 -18.61 -1.10
N ASP A 6 -2.58 -18.73 -1.65
CA ASP A 6 -2.81 -19.30 -2.98
C ASP A 6 -2.32 -18.35 -4.07
N ILE A 7 -2.51 -17.03 -3.86
CA ILE A 7 -2.01 -15.98 -4.74
C ILE A 7 -0.49 -15.97 -4.71
N SER A 8 0.12 -15.96 -3.52
CA SER A 8 1.57 -16.01 -3.32
C SER A 8 2.19 -17.23 -4.03
N GLY A 9 1.61 -18.43 -3.88
CA GLY A 9 2.09 -19.63 -4.55
C GLY A 9 2.02 -19.60 -6.09
N ALA A 10 1.19 -18.74 -6.68
CA ALA A 10 1.10 -18.54 -8.13
C ALA A 10 2.00 -17.39 -8.65
N MET A 11 2.57 -16.57 -7.76
CA MET A 11 3.43 -15.45 -8.14
C MET A 11 4.86 -15.91 -8.42
N THR A 12 5.43 -15.47 -9.54
CA THR A 12 6.85 -15.70 -9.88
C THR A 12 7.79 -14.74 -9.15
N ILE A 13 7.29 -13.59 -8.71
CA ILE A 13 8.06 -12.55 -8.02
C ILE A 13 7.24 -12.12 -6.80
N GLN A 14 7.86 -12.19 -5.63
CA GLN A 14 7.24 -11.77 -4.38
C GLN A 14 7.99 -10.60 -3.75
N LEU A 15 7.25 -9.67 -3.14
CA LEU A 15 7.86 -8.50 -2.52
C LEU A 15 8.72 -8.92 -1.32
N GLU A 16 8.30 -9.96 -0.59
CA GLU A 16 9.00 -10.52 0.56
C GLU A 16 10.36 -11.14 0.20
N GLU A 17 10.58 -11.58 -1.04
CA GLU A 17 11.86 -12.13 -1.49
C GLU A 17 12.92 -11.04 -1.75
N THR A 18 12.45 -9.83 -2.06
CA THR A 18 13.31 -8.70 -2.46
C THR A 18 13.43 -7.64 -1.37
N VAL A 19 12.43 -7.53 -0.49
CA VAL A 19 12.34 -6.55 0.59
C VAL A 19 12.20 -7.30 1.91
N ASN A 20 13.28 -7.31 2.70
CA ASN A 20 13.29 -7.96 4.01
C ASN A 20 12.61 -7.10 5.10
N GLN A 21 12.69 -5.78 4.95
CA GLN A 21 12.16 -4.78 5.88
C GLN A 21 11.67 -3.57 5.09
N LEU A 22 10.69 -2.84 5.64
CA LEU A 22 10.22 -1.61 5.01
C LEU A 22 11.35 -0.58 4.94
N PRO A 23 11.46 0.18 3.84
CA PRO A 23 12.39 1.29 3.75
C PRO A 23 12.02 2.38 4.76
N GLN A 24 12.97 3.26 5.08
CA GLN A 24 12.67 4.43 5.88
C GLN A 24 11.76 5.41 5.12
N MET A 25 10.92 6.13 5.85
CA MET A 25 10.06 7.17 5.28
C MET A 25 10.92 8.21 4.54
N PRO A 26 10.66 8.48 3.26
CA PRO A 26 11.45 9.45 2.51
C PRO A 26 11.21 10.88 3.01
N GLU A 27 12.25 11.70 2.95
CA GLU A 27 12.15 13.12 3.30
C GLU A 27 11.37 13.93 2.24
N PHE A 28 10.70 14.99 2.69
CA PHE A 28 10.03 15.91 1.77
C PHE A 28 11.05 16.80 1.06
N ILE A 29 11.19 16.62 -0.27
CA ILE A 29 12.06 17.47 -1.08
C ILE A 29 11.37 18.79 -1.42
N GLU A 30 11.93 19.91 -0.93
CA GLU A 30 11.48 21.27 -1.19
C GLU A 30 11.80 21.72 -2.63
N GLY A 31 11.04 22.69 -3.16
CA GLY A 31 11.29 23.29 -4.48
C GLY A 31 10.79 22.48 -5.67
N ILE A 32 10.32 21.24 -5.47
CA ILE A 32 9.73 20.41 -6.52
C ILE A 32 8.23 20.71 -6.67
N ARG A 33 7.79 21.07 -7.88
CA ARG A 33 6.37 21.26 -8.22
C ARG A 33 5.61 19.92 -8.12
N ARG A 34 4.51 19.89 -7.35
CA ARG A 34 3.65 18.70 -7.17
C ARG A 34 2.25 18.94 -7.73
N ALA A 35 1.49 17.87 -7.92
CA ALA A 35 0.06 17.99 -8.21
C ALA A 35 -0.66 18.66 -7.02
N SER A 36 -1.72 19.42 -7.30
CA SER A 36 -2.57 19.98 -6.25
C SER A 36 -3.25 18.86 -5.45
N THR A 37 -3.55 19.13 -4.19
CA THR A 37 -4.33 18.22 -3.34
C THR A 37 -5.69 17.92 -3.99
N ARG A 38 -6.09 16.65 -3.94
CA ARG A 38 -7.45 16.24 -4.33
C ARG A 38 -8.36 16.34 -3.11
N GLU A 39 -9.54 16.90 -3.29
CA GLU A 39 -10.53 16.97 -2.22
C GLU A 39 -10.95 15.56 -1.79
N PHE A 40 -11.10 15.35 -0.48
CA PHE A 40 -11.54 14.07 0.06
C PHE A 40 -13.06 13.99 0.04
N THR A 41 -13.61 13.38 -1.03
CA THR A 41 -15.06 13.28 -1.26
C THR A 41 -15.60 11.86 -1.07
N LEU A 42 -14.75 10.92 -0.64
CA LEU A 42 -15.12 9.51 -0.51
C LEU A 42 -16.02 9.29 0.70
N THR A 43 -17.04 8.46 0.55
CA THR A 43 -17.76 7.88 1.68
C THR A 43 -16.85 6.92 2.46
N GLN A 44 -17.24 6.58 3.69
CA GLN A 44 -16.48 5.61 4.50
C GLN A 44 -16.25 4.29 3.77
N LYS A 45 -17.27 3.76 3.09
CA LYS A 45 -17.16 2.49 2.33
C LYS A 45 -16.19 2.59 1.16
N GLU A 46 -16.15 3.74 0.48
CA GLU A 46 -15.23 3.99 -0.62
C GLU A 46 -13.81 4.21 -0.12
N ALA A 47 -13.63 4.87 1.03
CA ALA A 47 -12.33 5.01 1.67
C ALA A 47 -11.77 3.65 2.10
N GLU A 48 -12.59 2.78 2.70
CA GLU A 48 -12.20 1.40 3.01
C GLU A 48 -11.83 0.60 1.76
N LEU A 49 -12.55 0.79 0.65
CA LEU A 49 -12.23 0.16 -0.62
C LEU A 49 -10.93 0.70 -1.21
N ALA A 50 -10.69 2.01 -1.14
CA ALA A 50 -9.46 2.64 -1.58
C ALA A 50 -8.26 2.12 -0.79
N LEU A 51 -8.39 2.01 0.53
CA LEU A 51 -7.35 1.45 1.40
C LEU A 51 -7.07 -0.03 1.06
N LYS A 52 -8.10 -0.86 0.87
CA LYS A 52 -7.93 -2.24 0.40
C LYS A 52 -7.22 -2.33 -0.95
N ASN A 53 -7.53 -1.40 -1.86
CA ASN A 53 -6.89 -1.33 -3.17
C ASN A 53 -5.41 -0.93 -3.09
N ALA A 54 -5.03 -0.08 -2.13
CA ALA A 54 -3.63 0.25 -1.86
C ALA A 54 -2.88 -0.95 -1.26
N LEU A 55 -3.45 -1.56 -0.22
CA LEU A 55 -2.82 -2.65 0.54
C LEU A 55 -2.74 -3.97 -0.23
N ARG A 56 -3.51 -4.19 -1.30
CA ARG A 56 -3.49 -5.46 -2.06
C ARG A 56 -2.14 -5.80 -2.71
N TYR A 57 -1.26 -4.81 -2.88
CA TYR A 57 0.09 -5.00 -3.44
C TYR A 57 1.14 -5.27 -2.37
N ILE A 58 0.74 -5.21 -1.10
CA ILE A 58 1.61 -5.29 0.06
C ILE A 58 1.33 -6.61 0.80
N PRO A 59 2.37 -7.31 1.26
CA PRO A 59 2.24 -8.43 2.20
C PRO A 59 1.46 -8.07 3.46
N GLU A 60 0.55 -8.95 3.90
CA GLU A 60 -0.32 -8.70 5.07
C GLU A 60 0.46 -8.34 6.35
N LYS A 61 1.65 -8.90 6.52
CA LYS A 61 2.55 -8.62 7.66
C LYS A 61 2.88 -7.13 7.85
N TRP A 62 2.76 -6.32 6.81
CA TRP A 62 3.05 -4.88 6.84
C TRP A 62 1.79 -4.00 6.80
N HIS A 63 0.59 -4.57 6.70
CA HIS A 63 -0.64 -3.77 6.57
C HIS A 63 -0.89 -2.88 7.77
N THR A 64 -0.61 -3.36 8.98
CA THR A 64 -0.80 -2.56 10.21
C THR A 64 0.11 -1.34 10.27
N GLU A 65 1.33 -1.44 9.73
CA GLU A 65 2.30 -0.35 9.72
C GLU A 65 2.01 0.67 8.60
N LEU A 66 1.58 0.19 7.42
CA LEU A 66 1.36 1.03 6.25
C LEU A 66 -0.07 1.60 6.14
N ALA A 67 -1.07 1.01 6.80
CA ALA A 67 -2.43 1.52 6.74
C ALA A 67 -2.60 3.00 7.16
N PRO A 68 -1.88 3.51 8.18
CA PRO A 68 -1.92 4.94 8.53
C PRO A 68 -1.20 5.87 7.54
N GLU A 69 -0.34 5.33 6.66
CA GLU A 69 0.39 6.11 5.65
C GLU A 69 -0.50 6.46 4.44
N PHE A 70 -1.45 5.58 4.11
CA PHE A 70 -2.39 5.74 2.99
C PHE A 70 -3.64 6.54 3.37
#